data_AF-A0A1S1TGZ0-F1
#
_entry.id   AF-A0A1S1TGZ0-F1
#
_cell.length_a   1.000
_cell.length_b   1.000
_cell.length_c   1.000
_cell.angle_alpha   90.00
_cell.angle_beta   90.00
_cell.angle_gamma   90.00
#
_symmetry.space_group_name_H-M   'P 1'
#
loop_
_entity.id
_entity.type
_entity.pdbx_description
1 polymer ?
#
loop_
_entity_poly.entity_id
_entity_poly.type
_entity_poly.pdbx_seq_one_letter_code
_entity_poly.pdbx_strand_id
1 'polypeptide(L)'
;MPNFKTTYLFIALIPLAAAGCVSAKDQRAADQDKCASYGYQPGTNRFADCMRDQDWQRQDDQRRTMDDLERQERRDQRRTDRNWQEGQDMFYKRQDSSIDTTPQFDKDGNPNFDAQGNYQGCHGIGCEVDNPDDGTQ
;
A
#
# COMPACT_ATOMS: atom_id res chain seq x y z
N MET A 1 -10.54 29.18 -34.56
CA MET A 1 -9.81 27.90 -34.55
C MET A 1 -9.48 27.59 -33.10
N PRO A 2 -10.10 26.59 -32.46
CA PRO A 2 -9.83 26.29 -31.06
C PRO A 2 -8.37 25.84 -30.89
N ASN A 3 -7.66 26.42 -29.91
CA ASN A 3 -6.26 26.11 -29.67
C ASN A 3 -6.13 24.65 -29.21
N PHE A 4 -5.11 23.96 -29.74
CA PHE A 4 -4.87 22.53 -29.51
C PHE A 4 -4.83 22.18 -28.00
N LYS A 5 -4.30 23.09 -27.16
CA LYS A 5 -4.30 22.96 -25.69
C LYS A 5 -5.70 23.02 -25.07
N THR A 6 -6.58 23.87 -25.57
CA THR A 6 -7.96 23.99 -25.07
C THR A 6 -8.78 22.76 -25.44
N THR A 7 -8.55 22.20 -26.64
CA THR A 7 -9.23 20.99 -27.11
C THR A 7 -8.92 19.77 -26.23
N TYR A 8 -7.65 19.58 -25.83
CA TYR A 8 -7.30 18.47 -24.91
C TYR A 8 -7.88 18.64 -23.51
N LEU A 9 -7.99 19.88 -23.02
CA LEU A 9 -8.57 20.18 -21.71
C LEU A 9 -10.06 19.77 -21.66
N PHE A 10 -10.81 20.03 -22.74
CA PHE A 10 -12.20 19.59 -22.85
C PHE A 10 -12.33 18.06 -23.00
N ILE A 11 -11.48 17.42 -23.78
CA ILE A 11 -11.49 15.95 -23.96
C ILE A 11 -11.22 15.22 -22.65
N ALA A 12 -10.34 15.74 -21.79
CA ALA A 12 -10.04 15.16 -20.48
C ALA A 12 -11.17 15.33 -19.45
N LEU A 13 -11.97 16.41 -19.57
CA LEU A 13 -13.04 16.74 -18.62
C LEU A 13 -14.37 16.00 -18.90
N ILE A 14 -14.66 15.69 -20.16
CA ILE A 14 -15.91 15.01 -20.58
C ILE A 14 -16.10 13.62 -19.91
N PRO A 15 -15.12 12.70 -19.88
CA PRO A 15 -15.32 11.39 -19.26
C PRO A 15 -15.49 11.45 -17.73
N LEU A 16 -14.94 12.47 -17.07
CA LEU A 16 -15.07 12.65 -15.61
C LEU A 16 -16.50 13.04 -15.21
N ALA A 17 -17.24 13.74 -16.07
CA ALA A 17 -18.62 14.17 -15.81
C ALA A 17 -19.65 13.05 -16.02
N ALA A 18 -19.33 11.99 -16.77
CA ALA A 18 -20.28 10.93 -17.13
C ALA A 18 -20.46 9.87 -16.02
N ALA A 19 -19.60 9.83 -15.01
CA ALA A 19 -19.55 8.76 -14.01
C ALA A 19 -20.68 8.80 -12.95
N GLY A 20 -21.55 9.83 -12.91
CA GLY A 20 -22.52 10.00 -11.83
C GLY A 20 -23.93 10.49 -12.23
N CYS A 21 -24.29 10.53 -13.51
CA CYS A 21 -25.48 11.25 -13.96
C CYS A 21 -26.76 10.41 -14.14
N VAL A 22 -26.95 9.29 -13.41
CA VAL A 22 -28.27 8.64 -13.40
C VAL A 22 -29.17 9.32 -12.38
N SER A 23 -30.27 9.91 -12.84
CA SER A 23 -31.21 10.59 -11.95
C SER A 23 -32.03 9.58 -11.15
N ALA A 24 -32.36 9.88 -9.89
CA ALA A 24 -33.18 9.00 -9.05
C ALA A 24 -34.55 8.66 -9.68
N LYS A 25 -35.11 9.60 -10.46
CA LYS A 25 -36.34 9.36 -11.24
C LYS A 25 -36.15 8.36 -12.37
N ASP A 26 -34.99 8.39 -13.05
CA ASP A 26 -34.71 7.55 -14.21
C ASP A 26 -34.39 6.12 -13.74
N GLN A 27 -33.68 5.99 -12.61
CA GLN A 27 -33.52 4.70 -11.93
C GLN A 27 -34.86 4.11 -11.53
N ARG A 28 -35.72 4.91 -10.89
CA ARG A 28 -37.04 4.45 -10.46
C ARG A 28 -37.92 4.05 -11.64
N ALA A 29 -37.85 4.75 -12.78
CA ALA A 29 -38.55 4.36 -13.99
C ALA A 29 -38.06 3.00 -14.52
N ALA A 30 -36.74 2.79 -14.56
CA ALA A 30 -36.17 1.50 -14.96
C ALA A 30 -36.56 0.34 -14.01
N ASP A 31 -36.63 0.60 -12.69
CA ASP A 31 -37.12 -0.39 -11.71
C ASP A 31 -38.60 -0.70 -11.92
N GLN A 32 -39.41 0.33 -12.19
CA GLN A 32 -40.82 0.17 -12.48
C GLN A 32 -41.03 -0.68 -13.73
N ASP A 33 -40.26 -0.43 -14.79
CA ASP A 33 -40.28 -1.24 -16.01
C ASP A 33 -39.86 -2.69 -15.74
N LYS A 34 -38.84 -2.90 -14.89
CA LYS A 34 -38.42 -4.24 -14.45
C LYS A 34 -39.56 -4.96 -13.73
N CYS A 35 -40.17 -4.33 -12.74
CA CYS A 35 -41.28 -4.92 -11.98
C CYS A 35 -42.52 -5.15 -12.86
N ALA A 36 -42.79 -4.25 -13.81
CA ALA A 36 -43.85 -4.42 -14.81
C ALA A 36 -43.56 -5.59 -15.77
N SER A 37 -42.29 -5.82 -16.14
CA SER A 37 -41.89 -6.94 -17.00
C SER A 37 -42.17 -8.33 -16.39
N TYR A 38 -42.21 -8.42 -15.05
CA TYR A 38 -42.61 -9.63 -14.34
C TYR A 38 -44.14 -9.81 -14.26
N GLY A 39 -44.91 -8.88 -14.84
CA GLY A 39 -46.37 -8.90 -14.89
C GLY A 39 -47.04 -8.24 -13.68
N TYR A 40 -46.28 -7.57 -12.81
CA TYR A 40 -46.87 -6.85 -11.69
C TYR A 40 -47.45 -5.51 -12.13
N GLN A 41 -48.68 -5.22 -11.70
CA GLN A 41 -49.34 -3.96 -12.02
C GLN A 41 -48.99 -2.88 -10.98
N PRO A 42 -48.68 -1.64 -11.41
CA PRO A 42 -48.45 -0.52 -10.49
C PRO A 42 -49.62 -0.31 -9.51
N GLY A 43 -49.30 0.01 -8.27
CA GLY A 43 -50.29 0.21 -7.20
C GLY A 43 -50.76 -1.07 -6.50
N THR A 44 -50.24 -2.25 -6.88
CA THR A 44 -50.50 -3.50 -6.18
C THR A 44 -49.44 -3.78 -5.11
N ASN A 45 -49.77 -4.59 -4.11
CA ASN A 45 -48.81 -5.03 -3.09
C ASN A 45 -47.62 -5.78 -3.72
N ARG A 46 -47.88 -6.64 -4.71
CA ARG A 46 -46.81 -7.40 -5.40
C ARG A 46 -45.83 -6.49 -6.13
N PHE A 47 -46.31 -5.39 -6.71
CA PHE A 47 -45.45 -4.39 -7.33
C PHE A 47 -44.63 -3.64 -6.28
N ALA A 48 -45.23 -3.26 -5.15
CA ALA A 48 -44.51 -2.62 -4.05
C ALA A 48 -43.43 -3.53 -3.44
N ASP A 49 -43.74 -4.83 -3.28
CA ASP A 49 -42.78 -5.83 -2.83
C ASP A 49 -41.60 -5.97 -3.81
N CYS A 50 -41.88 -6.08 -5.12
CA CYS A 50 -40.84 -6.12 -6.15
C CYS A 50 -39.94 -4.88 -6.13
N MET A 51 -40.54 -3.69 -6.04
CA MET A 51 -39.80 -2.43 -5.99
C MET A 51 -38.90 -2.34 -4.76
N ARG A 52 -39.38 -2.84 -3.61
CA ARG A 52 -38.60 -2.91 -2.38
C ARG A 52 -37.43 -3.90 -2.53
N ASP A 53 -37.68 -5.08 -3.11
CA ASP A 53 -36.65 -6.10 -3.30
C ASP A 53 -35.55 -5.62 -4.27
N GLN A 54 -35.91 -4.90 -5.33
CA GLN A 54 -34.95 -4.28 -6.25
C GLN A 54 -34.06 -3.23 -5.55
N ASP A 55 -34.63 -2.46 -4.62
CA ASP A 55 -33.87 -1.50 -3.82
C ASP A 55 -32.88 -2.19 -2.87
N TRP A 56 -33.33 -3.25 -2.20
CA TRP A 56 -32.45 -4.08 -1.37
C TRP A 56 -31.31 -4.70 -2.17
N GLN A 57 -31.58 -5.22 -3.37
CA GLN A 57 -30.54 -5.78 -4.23
C GLN A 57 -29.47 -4.74 -4.57
N ARG A 58 -29.85 -3.51 -4.89
CA ARG A 58 -28.88 -2.44 -5.14
C ARG A 58 -28.05 -2.11 -3.91
N GLN A 59 -28.68 -2.00 -2.75
CA GLN A 59 -27.96 -1.73 -1.50
C GLN A 59 -26.99 -2.88 -1.17
N ASP A 60 -27.39 -4.13 -1.43
CA ASP A 60 -26.54 -5.30 -1.24
C ASP A 60 -25.37 -5.32 -2.23
N ASP A 61 -25.60 -5.02 -3.51
CA ASP A 61 -24.54 -4.92 -4.52
C ASP A 61 -23.54 -3.79 -4.19
N GLN A 62 -24.02 -2.65 -3.70
CA GLN A 62 -23.17 -1.58 -3.20
C GLN A 62 -22.35 -2.04 -1.99
N ARG A 63 -22.97 -2.71 -1.02
CA ARG A 63 -22.28 -3.26 0.14
C ARG A 63 -21.21 -4.28 -0.26
N ARG A 64 -21.53 -5.19 -1.18
CA ARG A 64 -20.58 -6.18 -1.71
C ARG A 64 -19.40 -5.52 -2.39
N THR A 65 -19.66 -4.51 -3.22
CA THR A 65 -18.62 -3.72 -3.89
C THR A 65 -17.70 -3.07 -2.86
N MET A 66 -18.25 -2.46 -1.81
CA MET A 66 -17.46 -1.85 -0.74
C MET A 66 -16.64 -2.87 0.06
N ASP A 67 -17.23 -4.02 0.38
CA ASP A 67 -16.56 -5.12 1.10
C ASP A 67 -15.41 -5.73 0.26
N ASP A 68 -15.58 -5.83 -1.06
CA ASP A 68 -14.52 -6.28 -1.96
C ASP A 68 -13.37 -5.27 -2.06
N LEU A 69 -13.69 -3.97 -2.12
CA LEU A 69 -12.69 -2.90 -2.07
C LEU A 69 -11.92 -2.93 -0.75
N GLU A 70 -12.62 -3.06 0.39
CA GLU A 70 -11.97 -3.17 1.71
C GLU A 70 -11.05 -4.40 1.79
N ARG A 71 -11.50 -5.54 1.26
CA ARG A 71 -10.66 -6.75 1.17
C ARG A 71 -9.42 -6.53 0.32
N GLN A 72 -9.56 -5.81 -0.79
CA GLN A 72 -8.43 -5.47 -1.66
C GLN A 72 -7.45 -4.55 -0.95
N GLU A 73 -7.92 -3.47 -0.33
CA GLU A 73 -7.09 -2.53 0.44
C GLU A 73 -6.32 -3.24 1.55
N ARG A 74 -6.97 -4.14 2.31
CA ARG A 74 -6.30 -4.95 3.35
C ARG A 74 -5.18 -5.82 2.78
N ARG A 75 -5.33 -6.35 1.55
CA ARG A 75 -4.26 -7.13 0.89
C ARG A 75 -3.11 -6.23 0.45
N ASP A 76 -3.41 -5.05 -0.07
CA ASP A 76 -2.41 -4.10 -0.56
C ASP A 76 -1.63 -3.44 0.59
N GLN A 77 -2.29 -3.17 1.72
CA GLN A 77 -1.63 -2.76 2.97
C GLN A 77 -0.64 -3.84 3.43
N ARG A 78 -1.05 -5.11 3.53
CA ARG A 78 -0.15 -6.22 3.89
C ARG A 78 1.02 -6.41 2.93
N ARG A 79 0.85 -6.10 1.64
CA ARG A 79 1.94 -6.12 0.66
C ARG A 79 2.91 -4.97 0.91
N THR A 80 2.38 -3.77 1.12
CA THR A 80 3.14 -2.57 1.42
C THR A 80 3.94 -2.73 2.71
N ASP A 81 3.32 -3.20 3.79
CA ASP A 81 3.98 -3.41 5.08
C ASP A 81 5.15 -4.40 4.98
N ARG A 82 4.96 -5.51 4.26
CA ARG A 82 6.04 -6.48 4.01
C ARG A 82 7.20 -5.87 3.23
N ASN A 83 6.90 -5.14 2.16
CA ASN A 83 7.91 -4.44 1.37
C ASN A 83 8.65 -3.37 2.21
N TRP A 84 7.92 -2.65 3.06
CA TRP A 84 8.49 -1.62 3.94
C TRP A 84 9.45 -2.23 4.96
N GLN A 85 9.06 -3.36 5.56
CA GLN A 85 9.91 -4.12 6.47
C GLN A 85 11.17 -4.65 5.77
N GLU A 86 11.04 -5.21 4.56
CA GLU A 86 12.16 -5.70 3.75
C GLU A 86 13.12 -4.55 3.34
N GLY A 87 12.58 -3.39 2.99
CA GLY A 87 13.36 -2.20 2.68
C GLY A 87 14.14 -1.65 3.89
N GLN A 88 13.54 -1.70 5.08
CA GLN A 88 14.21 -1.30 6.32
C GLN A 88 15.39 -2.23 6.66
N ASP A 89 15.22 -3.53 6.52
CA ASP A 89 16.26 -4.52 6.82
C ASP A 89 17.50 -4.32 5.93
N MET A 90 17.27 -4.03 4.65
CA MET A 90 18.31 -3.65 3.68
C MET A 90 19.03 -2.36 4.07
N PHE A 91 18.31 -1.34 4.56
CA PHE A 91 18.91 -0.08 5.00
C PHE A 91 19.81 -0.25 6.22
N TYR A 92 19.37 -1.04 7.22
CA TYR A 92 20.15 -1.28 8.44
C TYR A 92 21.44 -2.06 8.16
N LYS A 93 21.37 -3.13 7.35
CA LYS A 93 22.55 -3.91 6.95
C LYS A 93 23.60 -3.09 6.20
N ARG A 94 23.16 -2.13 5.38
CA ARG A 94 24.08 -1.22 4.69
C ARG A 94 24.76 -0.25 5.65
N GLN A 95 24.07 0.22 6.69
CA GLN A 95 24.66 1.10 7.69
C GLN A 95 25.72 0.39 8.54
N ASP A 96 25.46 -0.86 8.94
CA ASP A 96 26.42 -1.69 9.68
C ASP A 96 27.73 -1.89 8.89
N SER A 97 27.63 -2.15 7.58
CA SER A 97 28.81 -2.25 6.71
C SER A 97 29.54 -0.93 6.42
N SER A 98 29.02 0.21 6.88
CA SER A 98 29.56 1.56 6.57
C SER A 98 30.16 2.31 7.76
N ILE A 99 29.96 1.82 8.98
CA ILE A 99 30.58 2.38 10.18
C ILE A 99 31.60 1.36 10.67
N ASP A 100 32.86 1.55 10.27
CA ASP A 100 33.96 0.84 10.89
C ASP A 100 34.07 1.31 12.33
N THR A 101 33.56 0.49 13.25
CA THR A 101 33.61 0.74 14.70
C THR A 101 34.91 0.25 15.33
N THR A 102 35.85 -0.28 14.52
CA THR A 102 37.13 -0.72 15.03
C THR A 102 37.86 0.49 15.61
N PRO A 103 38.32 0.42 16.87
CA PRO A 103 39.11 1.50 17.45
C PRO A 103 40.35 1.75 16.58
N GLN A 104 40.41 2.93 15.95
CA GLN A 104 41.52 3.28 15.06
C GLN A 104 42.81 3.58 15.83
N PHE A 105 42.68 3.95 17.10
CA PHE A 105 43.79 4.29 17.98
C PHE A 105 43.68 3.56 19.31
N ASP A 106 44.82 3.34 19.95
CA ASP A 106 44.93 2.81 21.29
C ASP A 106 44.71 3.89 22.37
N LYS A 107 44.82 3.48 23.65
CA LYS A 107 44.63 4.37 24.81
C LYS A 107 45.70 5.46 24.94
N ASP A 108 46.85 5.27 24.30
CA ASP A 108 47.99 6.19 24.31
C ASP A 108 48.00 7.06 23.04
N GLY A 109 47.08 6.82 22.10
CA GLY A 109 46.87 7.56 20.86
C GLY A 109 47.59 7.00 19.63
N ASN A 110 48.17 5.80 19.68
CA ASN A 110 48.85 5.19 18.53
C ASN A 110 47.87 4.45 17.60
N PRO A 111 48.07 4.47 16.27
CA PRO A 111 47.19 3.76 15.33
C PRO A 111 47.21 2.23 15.51
N ASN A 112 46.05 1.58 15.46
CA ASN A 112 45.94 0.10 15.47
C ASN A 112 46.14 -0.54 14.08
N PHE A 113 46.20 0.26 13.02
CA PHE A 113 46.41 -0.19 11.63
C PHE A 113 47.60 0.52 11.00
N ASP A 114 48.35 -0.18 10.14
CA ASP A 114 49.44 0.43 9.37
C ASP A 114 48.90 1.24 8.18
N ALA A 115 49.79 1.90 7.45
CA ALA A 115 49.42 2.70 6.28
C ALA A 115 48.86 1.85 5.12
N GLN A 116 49.01 0.53 5.19
CA GLN A 116 48.54 -0.46 4.24
C GLN A 116 47.23 -1.12 4.69
N GLY A 117 46.72 -0.76 5.88
CA GLY A 117 45.48 -1.28 6.45
C GLY A 117 45.63 -2.63 7.16
N ASN A 118 46.86 -3.10 7.41
CA ASN A 118 47.06 -4.31 8.21
C ASN A 118 46.92 -3.97 9.69
N TYR A 119 46.23 -4.84 10.43
CA TYR A 119 46.12 -4.74 11.87
C TYR A 119 47.48 -4.97 12.53
N GLN A 120 47.98 -3.97 13.27
CA GLN A 120 49.29 -4.03 13.91
C GLN A 120 49.24 -4.65 15.32
N GLY A 121 48.03 -4.91 15.83
CA GLY A 121 47.81 -5.43 17.17
C GLY A 121 46.94 -4.49 18.01
N CYS A 122 46.34 -5.04 19.04
CA CYS A 122 45.50 -4.30 19.97
C CYS A 122 46.40 -3.68 21.06
N HIS A 123 46.48 -2.35 21.16
CA HIS A 123 47.38 -1.67 22.11
C HIS A 123 46.64 -0.99 23.30
N GLY A 124 45.42 -1.43 23.63
CA GLY A 124 44.56 -0.86 24.69
C GLY A 124 44.24 -1.79 25.88
N ILE A 125 43.57 -1.26 26.90
CA ILE A 125 43.07 -1.97 28.10
C ILE A 125 41.80 -2.81 27.85
N GLY A 126 41.69 -3.41 26.66
CA GLY A 126 40.58 -4.28 26.24
C GLY A 126 41.00 -5.40 25.29
N CYS A 127 42.30 -5.60 25.13
CA CYS A 127 42.92 -6.63 24.29
C CYS A 127 43.18 -7.93 25.05
N GLU A 128 42.87 -7.93 26.34
CA GLU A 128 42.96 -9.05 27.26
C GLU A 128 41.60 -9.76 27.32
N VAL A 129 41.05 -10.08 26.16
CA VAL A 129 39.99 -11.08 26.05
C VAL A 129 40.62 -12.20 25.25
N ASP A 130 40.86 -13.32 25.93
CA ASP A 130 41.48 -14.52 25.36
C ASP A 130 40.84 -14.83 23.99
N ASN A 131 41.67 -15.20 23.03
CA ASN A 131 41.19 -15.68 21.75
C ASN A 131 40.50 -17.03 22.03
N PRO A 132 39.18 -17.21 21.85
CA PRO A 132 38.52 -18.44 22.28
C PRO A 132 38.99 -19.71 21.53
N ASP A 133 39.86 -19.55 20.52
CA ASP A 133 40.41 -20.62 19.69
C ASP A 133 41.90 -20.95 19.97
N ASP A 134 42.62 -20.26 20.87
CA ASP A 134 43.99 -20.63 21.26
C ASP A 134 44.01 -21.61 22.45
N GLY A 135 43.71 -22.88 22.15
CA GLY A 135 43.74 -24.00 23.10
C GLY A 135 45.13 -24.38 23.64
N THR A 136 45.92 -23.44 24.17
CA THR A 136 47.16 -23.73 24.90
C THR A 136 47.30 -22.79 26.11
N GLN A 137 47.06 -23.37 27.29
CA GLN A 137 47.47 -22.81 28.59
C GLN A 137 48.99 -22.88 28.77
#